data_AF-A0A2A6M6Z3-F1
#
_entry.id   AF-A0A2A6M6Z3-F1
#
_cell.length_a   1.000
_cell.length_b   1.000
_cell.length_c   1.000
_cell.angle_alpha   90.00
_cell.angle_beta   90.00
_cell.angle_gamma   90.00
#
_symmetry.space_group_name_H-M   'P 1'
#
loop_
_entity.id
_entity.type
_entity.pdbx_description
1 polymer ?
#
loop_
_entity_poly.entity_id
_entity_poly.type
_entity_poly.pdbx_seq_one_letter_code
_entity_poly.pdbx_strand_id
1 'polypeptide(L)'
;MSMEMHLVRTRFETLDESGNVQFVTYGARLYDDLECTYANTISNLEDLLNMNSDDLVDFMRSSSSAAHAMLFDTESIRFFVDGEIYSAD
;
A
#
# COMPACT_ATOMS: atom_id res chain seq x y z
N MET A 1 6.92 5.61 -21.18
CA MET A 1 6.49 5.02 -19.91
C MET A 1 6.82 6.05 -18.85
N SER A 2 5.82 6.54 -18.13
CA SER A 2 6.05 7.39 -16.96
C SER A 2 6.26 6.45 -15.78
N MET A 3 7.42 6.51 -15.13
CA MET A 3 7.59 5.83 -13.85
C MET A 3 6.74 6.59 -12.83
N GLU A 4 5.55 6.08 -12.58
CA GLU A 4 4.64 6.54 -11.53
C GLU A 4 4.49 5.40 -10.53
N MET A 5 4.60 5.73 -9.25
CA MET A 5 4.46 4.79 -8.15
C MET A 5 3.21 5.12 -7.37
N HIS A 6 2.45 4.11 -7.00
CA HIS A 6 1.16 4.27 -6.34
C HIS A 6 1.12 3.45 -5.06
N LEU A 7 0.78 4.12 -3.96
CA LEU A 7 0.44 3.50 -2.69
C LEU A 7 -1.04 3.73 -2.40
N VAL A 8 -1.80 2.65 -2.26
CA VAL A 8 -3.27 2.71 -2.13
C VAL A 8 -3.77 1.88 -0.95
N ARG A 9 -4.54 2.52 -0.06
CA ARG A 9 -5.27 1.84 1.02
C ARG A 9 -6.21 0.79 0.44
N THR A 10 -6.12 -0.45 0.93
CA THR A 10 -6.79 -1.60 0.32
C THR A 10 -7.46 -2.47 1.37
N ARG A 11 -8.71 -2.86 1.08
CA ARG A 11 -9.45 -3.91 1.78
C ARG A 11 -9.18 -5.26 1.09
N PHE A 12 -8.72 -6.23 1.84
CA PHE A 12 -8.42 -7.59 1.38
C PHE A 12 -9.50 -8.54 1.88
N GLU A 13 -10.04 -9.34 0.97
CA GLU A 13 -10.99 -10.41 1.30
C GLU A 13 -10.32 -11.74 1.01
N THR A 14 -10.31 -12.64 1.99
CA THR A 14 -9.96 -14.04 1.73
C THR A 14 -11.22 -14.84 1.54
N LEU A 15 -11.23 -15.62 0.46
CA LEU A 15 -12.37 -16.37 0.00
C LEU A 15 -12.22 -17.85 0.36
N ASP A 16 -13.35 -18.51 0.61
CA ASP A 16 -13.42 -19.97 0.64
C ASP A 16 -13.40 -20.55 -0.78
N GLU A 17 -13.39 -21.89 -0.87
CA GLU A 17 -13.41 -22.61 -2.16
C GLU A 17 -14.68 -22.34 -2.99
N SER A 18 -15.75 -21.84 -2.37
CA SER A 18 -17.01 -21.46 -3.02
C SER A 18 -17.06 -19.99 -3.42
N GLY A 19 -16.02 -19.20 -3.11
CA GLY A 19 -15.95 -17.77 -3.39
C GLY A 19 -16.61 -16.87 -2.34
N ASN A 20 -17.01 -17.40 -1.18
CA ASN A 20 -17.56 -16.58 -0.09
C ASN A 20 -16.44 -15.97 0.76
N VAL A 21 -16.65 -14.76 1.26
CA VAL A 21 -15.70 -14.07 2.14
C VAL A 21 -15.65 -14.77 3.50
N GLN A 22 -14.48 -15.29 3.88
CA GLN A 22 -14.25 -15.84 5.23
C GLN A 22 -13.72 -14.78 6.20
N PHE A 23 -12.76 -13.99 5.76
CA PHE A 23 -12.14 -12.96 6.58
C PHE A 23 -11.73 -11.74 5.75
N VAL A 24 -11.76 -10.61 6.42
CA VAL A 24 -11.41 -9.30 5.87
C VAL A 24 -10.22 -8.77 6.63
N THR A 25 -9.18 -8.35 5.91
CA THR A 25 -8.07 -7.59 6.48
C THR A 25 -7.86 -6.30 5.70
N TYR A 26 -7.05 -5.41 6.26
CA TYR A 26 -6.81 -4.09 5.74
C TYR A 26 -5.31 -3.85 5.64
N GLY A 27 -4.93 -2.92 4.77
CA GLY A 27 -3.56 -2.46 4.63
C GLY A 27 -3.41 -1.66 3.36
N ALA A 28 -2.34 -1.90 2.60
CA ALA A 28 -2.08 -1.13 1.40
C ALA A 28 -1.42 -1.96 0.30
N ARG A 29 -1.55 -1.47 -0.93
CA ARG A 29 -0.84 -1.97 -2.11
C ARG A 29 0.11 -0.90 -2.60
N LEU A 30 1.34 -1.29 -2.90
CA LEU A 30 2.35 -0.46 -3.54
C LEU A 30 2.65 -1.06 -4.91
N TYR A 31 2.51 -0.28 -5.96
CA TYR A 31 2.74 -0.75 -7.32
C TYR A 31 3.23 0.36 -8.25
N ASP A 32 3.90 -0.05 -9.32
CA ASP A 32 4.20 0.76 -10.48
C ASP A 32 3.80 -0.02 -11.76
N ASP A 33 4.32 0.39 -12.92
CA ASP A 33 4.06 -0.28 -14.19
C ASP A 33 4.66 -1.71 -14.30
N LEU A 34 5.60 -2.07 -13.42
CA LEU A 34 6.42 -3.28 -13.50
C LEU A 34 6.19 -4.24 -12.33
N GLU A 35 6.05 -3.70 -11.12
CA GLU A 35 6.05 -4.45 -9.87
C GLU A 35 4.86 -4.07 -8.98
N CYS A 36 4.46 -5.01 -8.13
CA CYS A 36 3.39 -4.81 -7.16
C CYS A 36 3.68 -5.62 -5.90
N THR A 37 3.50 -4.98 -4.75
CA THR A 37 3.58 -5.60 -3.43
C THR A 37 2.45 -5.08 -2.54
N TYR A 38 2.20 -5.76 -1.44
CA TYR A 38 1.12 -5.41 -0.53
C TYR A 38 1.45 -5.79 0.90
N ALA A 39 0.77 -5.13 1.84
CA ALA A 39 0.70 -5.51 3.23
C ALA A 39 -0.76 -5.47 3.67
N ASN A 40 -1.21 -6.51 4.38
CA ASN A 40 -2.60 -6.70 4.74
C ASN A 40 -2.78 -7.18 6.20
N THR A 41 -1.90 -6.71 7.08
CA THR A 41 -1.81 -7.14 8.48
C THR A 41 -2.67 -6.31 9.44
N ILE A 42 -3.35 -5.27 8.95
CA ILE A 42 -4.21 -4.42 9.76
C ILE A 42 -5.58 -5.10 9.92
N SER A 43 -6.02 -5.27 11.16
CA SER A 43 -7.25 -6.03 11.47
C SER A 43 -8.52 -5.17 11.44
N ASN A 44 -8.39 -3.85 11.52
CA ASN A 44 -9.51 -2.91 11.59
C ASN A 44 -9.41 -1.83 10.51
N LEU A 45 -10.54 -1.45 9.92
CA LEU A 45 -10.61 -0.38 8.92
C LEU A 45 -10.24 0.98 9.51
N GLU A 46 -10.70 1.26 10.73
CA GLU A 46 -10.48 2.55 11.39
C GLU A 46 -8.99 2.81 11.60
N ASP A 47 -8.22 1.78 11.97
CA ASP A 47 -6.77 1.88 12.13
C ASP A 47 -6.07 2.28 10.82
N LEU A 48 -6.51 1.72 9.68
CA LEU A 48 -5.97 2.06 8.36
C LEU A 48 -6.35 3.49 7.93
N LEU A 49 -7.58 3.93 8.23
CA LEU A 49 -8.07 5.27 7.87
C LEU A 49 -7.47 6.37 8.74
N ASN A 50 -7.04 6.05 9.96
CA ASN A 50 -6.39 6.98 10.87
C ASN A 50 -4.91 7.21 10.57
N MET A 51 -4.27 6.34 9.78
CA MET A 51 -2.90 6.59 9.28
C MET A 51 -2.94 7.81 8.37
N ASN A 52 -1.98 8.72 8.50
CA ASN A 52 -1.73 9.73 7.46
C ASN A 52 -0.89 9.14 6.31
N SER A 53 -0.49 9.94 5.33
CA SER A 53 0.32 9.46 4.20
C SER A 53 1.70 8.96 4.62
N ASP A 54 2.37 9.65 5.55
CA ASP A 54 3.70 9.26 6.05
C ASP A 54 3.62 7.95 6.83
N ASP A 55 2.64 7.82 7.71
CA ASP A 55 2.37 6.60 8.48
C ASP A 55 2.15 5.40 7.54
N LEU A 56 1.44 5.61 6.42
CA LEU A 56 1.17 4.57 5.44
C LEU A 56 2.44 4.16 4.67
N VAL A 57 3.30 5.12 4.34
CA VAL A 57 4.61 4.88 3.70
C VAL A 57 5.52 4.10 4.63
N ASP A 58 5.61 4.50 5.90
CA ASP A 58 6.43 3.83 6.91
C ASP A 58 5.90 2.44 7.27
N PHE A 59 4.58 2.28 7.33
CA PHE A 59 3.93 0.97 7.43
C PHE A 59 4.36 0.07 6.26
N MET A 60 4.32 0.56 5.02
CA MET A 60 4.75 -0.24 3.88
C MET A 60 6.24 -0.58 3.93
N ARG A 61 7.11 0.40 4.24
CA ARG A 61 8.56 0.17 4.38
C ARG A 61 8.90 -0.89 5.41
N SER A 62 8.18 -0.94 6.53
CA SER A 62 8.42 -1.90 7.61
C SER A 62 7.79 -3.27 7.37
N SER A 63 6.72 -3.33 6.56
CA SER A 63 5.95 -4.55 6.31
C SER A 63 6.60 -5.52 5.32
N SER A 64 7.41 -5.03 4.38
CA SER A 64 7.94 -5.84 3.26
C SER A 64 9.28 -5.30 2.78
N SER A 65 10.26 -6.19 2.60
CA SER A 65 11.56 -5.84 2.01
C SER A 65 11.42 -5.37 0.55
N ALA A 66 10.44 -5.91 -0.19
CA ALA A 66 10.12 -5.45 -1.53
C ALA A 66 9.55 -4.02 -1.50
N ALA A 67 8.62 -3.74 -0.58
CA ALA A 67 8.08 -2.40 -0.41
C ALA A 67 9.17 -1.40 0.02
N HIS A 68 10.08 -1.82 0.90
CA HIS A 68 11.24 -1.02 1.29
C HIS A 68 12.11 -0.66 0.07
N ALA A 69 12.41 -1.65 -0.79
CA ALA A 69 13.22 -1.43 -1.98
C ALA A 69 12.53 -0.50 -3.00
N MET A 70 11.22 -0.69 -3.23
CA MET A 70 10.44 0.18 -4.12
C MET A 70 10.40 1.63 -3.58
N LEU A 71 10.26 1.81 -2.26
CA LEU A 71 10.18 3.14 -1.63
C LEU A 71 11.54 3.84 -1.44
N PHE A 72 12.65 3.19 -1.83
CA PHE A 72 14.01 3.71 -1.64
C PHE A 72 14.37 4.88 -2.57
N ASP A 73 13.79 4.95 -3.77
CA ASP A 73 14.06 5.99 -4.79
C ASP A 73 12.77 6.73 -5.20
N THR A 74 12.01 7.18 -4.19
CA THR A 74 10.77 7.93 -4.41
C THR A 74 10.99 9.38 -4.83
N GLU A 75 12.21 9.93 -4.66
CA GLU A 75 12.53 11.32 -5.04
C GLU A 75 12.68 11.50 -6.56
N SER A 76 13.01 10.44 -7.29
CA SER A 76 13.21 10.46 -8.74
C SER A 76 11.94 10.11 -9.54
N ILE A 77 10.86 9.74 -8.85
CA ILE A 77 9.65 9.14 -9.41
C ILE A 77 8.44 9.92 -8.91
N ARG A 78 7.39 10.06 -9.73
CA ARG A 78 6.12 10.61 -9.21
C ARG A 78 5.47 9.58 -8.32
N PHE A 79 5.51 9.84 -7.02
CA PHE A 79 4.90 8.97 -6.04
C PHE A 79 3.53 9.52 -5.63
N PHE A 80 2.51 8.66 -5.66
CA PHE A 80 1.13 8.98 -5.29
C PHE A 80 0.69 8.14 -4.11
N VAL A 81 0.07 8.79 -3.12
CA VAL A 81 -0.61 8.11 -2.00
C VAL A 81 -2.11 8.39 -2.13
N ASP A 82 -2.90 7.35 -2.29
CA ASP A 82 -4.36 7.42 -2.54
C ASP A 82 -4.76 8.37 -3.69
N GLY A 83 -3.90 8.49 -4.70
CA GLY A 83 -4.13 9.31 -5.90
C GLY A 83 -3.68 10.77 -5.78
N GLU A 84 -3.18 11.19 -4.63
CA GLU A 84 -2.58 12.52 -4.42
C GLU A 84 -1.06 12.44 -4.53
N ILE A 85 -0.42 13.47 -5.11
CA ILE A 85 1.04 13.53 -5.20
C ILE A 85 1.59 13.59 -3.77
N TYR A 86 2.44 12.62 -3.45
CA TYR A 86 3.11 12.57 -2.16
C TYR A 86 4.29 13.54 -2.16
N SER A 87 4.27 14.48 -1.23
CA SER A 87 5.40 15.32 -0.87
C SER A 87 5.67 15.08 0.61
N ALA A 88 6.83 14.50 0.93
CA ALA A 88 7.29 14.44 2.31
C ALA A 88 7.49 15.88 2.82
N ASP A 89 6.88 16.20 3.96
CA ASP A 89 7.07 17.48 4.65
C ASP A 89 8.43 17.54 5.38
#